data_AF-A0A7X5TEZ6-F1
#
_entry.id   AF-A0A7X5TEZ6-F1
#
_cell.length_a   1.000
_cell.length_b   1.000
_cell.length_c   1.000
_cell.angle_alpha   90.00
_cell.angle_beta   90.00
_cell.angle_gamma   90.00
#
_symmetry.space_group_name_H-M   'P 1'
#
loop_
_entity.id
_entity.type
_entity.pdbx_description
1 polymer ?
#
loop_
_entity_poly.entity_id
_entity_poly.type
_entity_poly.pdbx_seq_one_letter_code
_entity_poly.pdbx_strand_id
1 'polypeptide(L)'
;MSQENDFKAFSIKNGANVVSQDRYEASLDLQTGFPPNDVPTHLLNKVLRQSSTIASVVANFIATQSGDDVLDDGDIAKLTVQLNRALKQKITAETPDTSLTQKGVVQLTNVVGNSDTLAVTQKLAQEIVNSLRENIDGKVPNGRKINGKSLTTDINLNAGDVGAVSINEAMYSMSLGRLDGWENIYNGCAGFVPNVPFLARYGLPDKFGVQLRFSNVIGASSEGIDQVWSHRLIFIHGGDTYRTDYINTGVKTTRKFWDDANAKPDINGFFKQASPIVEIYPDGTFSTNEESEGADVKKEGTGIYHVSSILGYNADGGWGIHGGISVPHDNNNLELIFVNDHVQPDGSIIVKTFHRQHSHLPEMFQNWRVKSIDDKGNKIFYQDGEPCDIPDYCRLDIRVQMPEDSLWNLRQNKLQEEYR
;
A
#
# COMPACT_ATOMS: atom_id res chain seq x y z
N MET A 1 -5.82 19.88 -58.61
CA MET A 1 -6.30 20.11 -59.98
C MET A 1 -7.10 21.40 -59.94
N SER A 2 -6.83 22.38 -60.82
CA SER A 2 -7.65 23.59 -60.87
C SER A 2 -8.96 23.24 -61.57
N GLN A 3 -10.09 23.55 -60.94
CA GLN A 3 -11.41 23.41 -61.55
C GLN A 3 -11.55 24.38 -62.73
N GLU A 4 -12.23 23.93 -63.78
CA GLU A 4 -12.51 24.72 -64.98
C GLU A 4 -13.75 25.60 -64.79
N ASN A 5 -13.68 26.84 -65.29
CA ASN A 5 -14.79 27.80 -65.30
C ASN A 5 -14.92 28.39 -66.70
N ASP A 6 -15.96 28.04 -67.44
CA ASP A 6 -16.18 28.48 -68.82
C ASP A 6 -16.75 29.88 -68.95
N PHE A 7 -17.33 30.44 -67.88
CA PHE A 7 -17.84 31.81 -67.88
C PHE A 7 -16.68 32.80 -67.78
N LYS A 8 -16.24 33.35 -68.92
CA LYS A 8 -15.08 34.25 -69.01
C LYS A 8 -15.47 35.72 -68.92
N ALA A 9 -14.67 36.51 -68.19
CA ALA A 9 -14.80 37.95 -68.16
C ALA A 9 -14.36 38.59 -69.50
N PHE A 10 -15.24 39.39 -70.11
CA PHE A 10 -15.03 40.00 -71.41
C PHE A 10 -14.18 41.28 -71.32
N SER A 11 -13.24 41.45 -72.25
CA SER A 11 -12.45 42.69 -72.42
C SER A 11 -11.67 43.16 -71.18
N ILE A 12 -11.21 42.30 -70.26
CA ILE A 12 -10.56 42.75 -69.01
C ILE A 12 -9.10 43.24 -69.11
N LYS A 13 -8.49 43.18 -70.31
CA LYS A 13 -7.08 43.56 -70.50
C LYS A 13 -6.87 45.08 -70.44
N ASN A 14 -5.65 45.50 -70.06
CA ASN A 14 -5.24 46.90 -70.13
C ASN A 14 -5.37 47.43 -71.57
N GLY A 15 -5.90 48.65 -71.72
CA GLY A 15 -6.14 49.28 -73.02
C GLY A 15 -7.34 48.70 -73.80
N ALA A 16 -8.15 47.82 -73.21
CA ALA A 16 -9.31 47.26 -73.90
C ALA A 16 -10.39 48.31 -74.21
N ASN A 17 -11.11 48.06 -75.31
CA ASN A 17 -11.99 48.99 -75.99
C ASN A 17 -13.29 49.30 -75.22
N VAL A 18 -13.19 50.02 -74.10
CA VAL A 18 -14.28 50.25 -73.13
C VAL A 18 -14.21 51.66 -72.58
N VAL A 19 -15.37 52.31 -72.41
CA VAL A 19 -15.46 53.65 -71.79
C VAL A 19 -15.02 53.65 -70.33
N SER A 20 -14.53 54.79 -69.83
CA SER A 20 -14.20 54.95 -68.40
C SER A 20 -15.45 54.80 -67.53
N GLN A 21 -15.25 54.50 -66.24
CA GLN A 21 -16.37 54.39 -65.29
C GLN A 21 -17.18 55.69 -65.21
N ASP A 22 -16.52 56.83 -65.04
CA ASP A 22 -17.17 58.14 -64.93
C ASP A 22 -18.03 58.49 -66.16
N ARG A 23 -17.56 58.16 -67.38
CA ARG A 23 -18.33 58.39 -68.60
C ARG A 23 -19.51 57.46 -68.75
N TYR A 24 -19.41 56.23 -68.23
CA TYR A 24 -20.50 55.26 -68.23
C TYR A 24 -21.62 55.68 -67.27
N GLU A 25 -21.25 56.10 -66.05
CA GLU A 25 -22.19 56.57 -65.03
C GLU A 25 -22.89 57.88 -65.43
N ALA A 26 -22.24 58.72 -66.23
CA ALA A 26 -22.82 59.94 -66.78
C ALA A 26 -23.76 59.72 -68.00
N SER A 27 -23.83 58.51 -68.55
CA SER A 27 -24.69 58.21 -69.71
C SER A 27 -26.16 58.06 -69.30
N LEU A 28 -27.06 58.74 -70.01
CA LEU A 28 -28.52 58.57 -69.83
C LEU A 28 -28.97 57.15 -70.20
N ASP A 29 -28.29 56.51 -71.15
CA ASP A 29 -28.59 55.16 -71.63
C ASP A 29 -28.42 54.09 -70.53
N LEU A 30 -27.70 54.40 -69.45
CA LEU A 30 -27.61 53.54 -68.27
C LEU A 30 -28.98 53.31 -67.61
N GLN A 31 -29.84 54.33 -67.64
CA GLN A 31 -31.18 54.26 -67.03
C GLN A 31 -32.26 53.87 -68.03
N THR A 32 -32.12 54.31 -69.29
CA THR A 32 -33.17 54.14 -70.31
C THR A 32 -32.89 53.03 -71.32
N GLY A 33 -31.71 52.42 -71.29
CA GLY A 33 -31.26 51.45 -72.28
C GLY A 33 -30.73 52.11 -73.56
N PHE A 34 -30.14 51.29 -74.44
CA PHE A 34 -29.56 51.75 -75.69
C PHE A 34 -30.61 52.17 -76.73
N PRO A 35 -30.35 53.20 -77.57
CA PRO A 35 -31.24 53.59 -78.64
C PRO A 35 -31.27 52.54 -79.77
N PRO A 36 -32.37 52.44 -80.56
CA PRO A 36 -32.60 51.29 -81.45
C PRO A 36 -31.56 51.05 -82.56
N ASN A 37 -30.86 52.08 -83.03
CA ASN A 37 -30.08 52.01 -84.28
C ASN A 37 -28.61 52.46 -84.14
N ASP A 38 -28.13 52.84 -82.96
CA ASP A 38 -26.75 53.30 -82.78
C ASP A 38 -26.23 53.04 -81.36
N VAL A 39 -25.38 52.03 -81.19
CA VAL A 39 -24.73 51.74 -79.90
C VAL A 39 -23.23 51.85 -80.07
N PRO A 40 -22.58 52.87 -79.49
CA PRO A 40 -21.12 52.99 -79.52
C PRO A 40 -20.47 51.72 -78.96
N THR A 41 -19.59 51.09 -79.73
CA THR A 41 -18.98 49.80 -79.36
C THR A 41 -18.26 49.85 -78.01
N HIS A 42 -17.63 50.97 -77.66
CA HIS A 42 -16.96 51.17 -76.38
C HIS A 42 -17.93 51.17 -75.19
N LEU A 43 -19.17 51.61 -75.41
CA LEU A 43 -20.25 51.64 -74.41
C LEU A 43 -20.90 50.26 -74.29
N LEU A 44 -21.17 49.59 -75.41
CA LEU A 44 -21.63 48.20 -75.43
C LEU A 44 -20.64 47.27 -74.72
N ASN A 45 -19.34 47.40 -75.03
CA ASN A 45 -18.29 46.61 -74.39
C ASN A 45 -18.19 46.87 -72.88
N LYS A 46 -18.59 48.06 -72.39
CA LYS A 46 -18.64 48.34 -70.94
C LYS A 46 -19.72 47.52 -70.25
N VAL A 47 -20.93 47.46 -70.84
CA VAL A 47 -22.06 46.67 -70.33
C VAL A 47 -21.73 45.18 -70.34
N LEU A 48 -21.18 44.69 -71.47
CA LEU A 48 -20.74 43.30 -71.61
C LEU A 48 -19.61 42.97 -70.63
N ARG A 49 -18.65 43.88 -70.42
CA ARG A 49 -17.58 43.69 -69.43
C ARG A 49 -18.15 43.59 -68.01
N GLN A 50 -19.02 44.51 -67.58
CA GLN A 50 -19.54 44.48 -66.21
C GLN A 50 -20.34 43.20 -65.92
N SER A 51 -21.23 42.80 -66.83
CA SER A 51 -22.03 41.57 -66.69
C SER A 51 -21.19 40.30 -66.69
N SER A 52 -20.33 40.13 -67.71
CA SER A 52 -19.45 38.94 -67.81
C SER A 52 -18.41 38.85 -66.70
N THR A 53 -17.94 39.98 -66.15
CA THR A 53 -17.02 39.98 -65.02
C THR A 53 -17.69 39.42 -63.78
N ILE A 54 -18.92 39.85 -63.45
CA ILE A 54 -19.66 39.29 -62.31
C ILE A 54 -19.99 37.82 -62.54
N ALA A 55 -20.44 37.44 -63.75
CA ALA A 55 -20.71 36.05 -64.09
C ALA A 55 -19.47 35.16 -63.89
N SER A 56 -18.30 35.62 -64.38
CA SER A 56 -17.03 34.91 -64.21
C SER A 56 -16.61 34.77 -62.75
N VAL A 57 -16.79 35.83 -61.93
CA VAL A 57 -16.50 35.78 -60.48
C VAL A 57 -17.40 34.78 -59.76
N VAL A 58 -18.71 34.80 -60.04
CA VAL A 58 -19.67 33.87 -59.43
C VAL A 58 -19.36 32.43 -59.86
N ALA A 59 -19.14 32.19 -61.16
CA ALA A 59 -18.79 30.86 -61.65
C ALA A 59 -17.46 30.36 -61.07
N ASN A 60 -16.47 31.24 -60.88
CA ASN A 60 -15.21 30.87 -60.24
C ASN A 60 -15.40 30.52 -58.75
N PHE A 61 -16.26 31.26 -58.04
CA PHE A 61 -16.65 30.92 -56.67
C PHE A 61 -17.31 29.54 -56.62
N ILE A 62 -18.26 29.27 -57.52
CA ILE A 62 -18.93 27.97 -57.62
C ILE A 62 -17.88 26.87 -57.87
N ALA A 63 -17.02 27.01 -58.88
CA ALA A 63 -16.02 26.00 -59.22
C ALA A 63 -15.07 25.72 -58.05
N THR A 64 -14.55 26.79 -57.43
CA THR A 64 -13.59 26.68 -56.32
C THR A 64 -14.21 26.02 -55.09
N GLN A 65 -15.42 26.44 -54.70
CA GLN A 65 -16.04 25.95 -53.47
C GLN A 65 -16.68 24.57 -53.67
N SER A 66 -17.42 24.36 -54.76
CA SER A 66 -18.09 23.08 -55.07
C SER A 66 -17.10 21.94 -55.33
N GLY A 67 -15.92 22.27 -55.88
CA GLY A 67 -14.91 21.29 -56.30
C GLY A 67 -15.13 20.73 -57.70
N ASP A 68 -16.17 21.17 -58.41
CA ASP A 68 -16.55 20.72 -59.75
C ASP A 68 -16.28 21.78 -60.82
N ASP A 69 -16.18 21.36 -62.08
CA ASP A 69 -16.10 22.27 -63.22
C ASP A 69 -17.46 22.96 -63.48
N VAL A 70 -17.41 24.23 -63.88
CA VAL A 70 -18.57 25.05 -64.19
C VAL A 70 -18.57 25.37 -65.68
N LEU A 71 -19.34 24.58 -66.44
CA LEU A 71 -19.37 24.60 -67.90
C LEU A 71 -20.49 25.51 -68.44
N ASP A 72 -20.26 26.12 -69.61
CA ASP A 72 -21.25 26.92 -70.33
C ASP A 72 -22.02 26.04 -71.34
N ASP A 73 -22.77 25.07 -70.84
CA ASP A 73 -23.53 24.07 -71.62
C ASP A 73 -25.06 24.28 -71.58
N GLY A 74 -25.51 25.31 -70.87
CA GLY A 74 -26.93 25.64 -70.68
C GLY A 74 -27.65 24.81 -69.61
N ASP A 75 -26.96 23.95 -68.84
CA ASP A 75 -27.57 23.17 -67.76
C ASP A 75 -27.76 24.00 -66.47
N ILE A 76 -28.86 24.74 -66.41
CA ILE A 76 -29.23 25.59 -65.27
C ILE A 76 -29.45 24.76 -64.00
N ALA A 77 -29.95 23.53 -64.13
CA ALA A 77 -30.23 22.67 -62.97
C ALA A 77 -28.93 22.24 -62.29
N LYS A 78 -27.94 21.82 -63.08
CA LYS A 78 -26.60 21.49 -62.59
C LYS A 78 -25.92 22.71 -61.96
N LEU A 79 -25.95 23.86 -62.63
CA LEU A 79 -25.37 25.11 -62.09
C LEU A 79 -26.01 25.50 -60.75
N THR A 80 -27.33 25.33 -60.61
CA THR A 80 -28.07 25.59 -59.36
C THR A 80 -27.63 24.65 -58.24
N VAL A 81 -27.45 23.36 -58.52
CA VAL A 81 -26.95 22.38 -57.54
C VAL A 81 -25.53 22.73 -57.12
N GLN A 82 -24.66 23.09 -58.07
CA GLN A 82 -23.28 23.48 -57.79
C GLN A 82 -23.22 24.76 -56.95
N LEU A 83 -24.05 25.77 -57.24
CA LEU A 83 -24.13 26.99 -56.43
C LEU A 83 -24.57 26.69 -54.98
N ASN A 84 -25.62 25.89 -54.80
CA ASN A 84 -26.08 25.50 -53.46
C ASN A 84 -25.00 24.74 -52.68
N ARG A 85 -24.26 23.86 -53.37
CA ARG A 85 -23.13 23.13 -52.78
C ARG A 85 -22.01 24.08 -52.36
N ALA A 86 -21.60 24.98 -53.25
CA ALA A 86 -20.58 26.00 -53.00
C ALA A 86 -20.93 26.88 -51.78
N LEU A 87 -22.18 27.34 -51.69
CA LEU A 87 -22.67 28.11 -50.55
C LEU A 87 -22.62 27.29 -49.25
N LYS A 88 -23.09 26.04 -49.28
CA LYS A 88 -23.08 25.15 -48.12
C LYS A 88 -21.66 24.90 -47.62
N GLN A 89 -20.71 24.58 -48.51
CA GLN A 89 -19.31 24.36 -48.13
C GLN A 89 -18.66 25.62 -47.57
N LYS A 90 -18.91 26.78 -48.17
CA LYS A 90 -18.39 28.06 -47.69
C LYS A 90 -18.86 28.37 -46.27
N ILE A 91 -20.15 28.16 -45.99
CA ILE A 91 -20.73 28.32 -44.66
C ILE A 91 -20.11 27.32 -43.67
N THR A 92 -20.06 26.03 -44.00
CA THR A 92 -19.48 25.01 -43.12
C THR A 92 -18.01 25.24 -42.81
N ALA A 93 -17.23 25.76 -43.76
CA ALA A 93 -15.81 26.06 -43.54
C ALA A 93 -15.59 27.25 -42.58
N GLU A 94 -16.46 28.27 -42.61
CA GLU A 94 -16.34 29.46 -41.77
C GLU A 94 -17.05 29.31 -40.42
N THR A 95 -18.08 28.48 -40.34
CA THR A 95 -18.79 28.11 -39.11
C THR A 95 -18.79 26.59 -38.95
N PRO A 96 -17.64 25.99 -38.55
CA PRO A 96 -17.56 24.56 -38.32
C PRO A 96 -18.36 24.16 -37.08
N ASP A 97 -18.59 22.86 -36.92
CA ASP A 97 -19.07 22.31 -35.66
C ASP A 97 -18.00 22.49 -34.58
N THR A 98 -18.43 22.71 -33.33
CA THR A 98 -17.47 22.83 -32.23
C THR A 98 -16.74 21.51 -31.99
N SER A 99 -15.48 21.60 -31.59
CA SER A 99 -14.72 20.48 -31.03
C SER A 99 -13.86 20.96 -29.87
N LEU A 100 -13.16 20.03 -29.21
CA LEU A 100 -12.22 20.37 -28.13
C LEU A 100 -11.08 21.31 -28.56
N THR A 101 -10.82 21.41 -29.87
CA THR A 101 -9.69 22.19 -30.42
C THR A 101 -10.13 23.27 -31.43
N GLN A 102 -11.40 23.30 -31.84
CA GLN A 102 -11.92 24.22 -32.85
C GLN A 102 -13.21 24.88 -32.37
N LYS A 103 -13.25 26.22 -32.40
CA LYS A 103 -14.46 26.99 -32.08
C LYS A 103 -15.51 26.77 -33.17
N GLY A 104 -16.76 26.49 -32.79
CA GLY A 104 -17.85 26.23 -33.73
C GLY A 104 -19.25 26.34 -33.11
N VAL A 105 -20.28 25.91 -33.86
CA VAL A 105 -21.67 25.85 -33.38
C VAL A 105 -21.86 24.61 -32.48
N VAL A 106 -22.63 24.74 -31.40
CA VAL A 106 -22.88 23.66 -30.43
C VAL A 106 -24.38 23.39 -30.30
N GLN A 107 -24.77 22.12 -30.26
CA GLN A 107 -26.14 21.73 -29.93
C GLN A 107 -26.33 21.67 -28.41
N LEU A 108 -27.47 22.17 -27.93
CA LEU A 108 -27.82 22.12 -26.51
C LEU A 108 -28.41 20.77 -26.10
N THR A 109 -28.12 20.32 -24.87
CA THR A 109 -28.62 19.07 -24.29
C THR A 109 -29.27 19.25 -22.91
N ASN A 110 -30.30 18.45 -22.65
CA ASN A 110 -30.96 18.29 -21.35
C ASN A 110 -30.61 16.96 -20.66
N VAL A 111 -29.62 16.23 -21.16
CA VAL A 111 -29.08 15.01 -20.53
C VAL A 111 -27.60 15.17 -20.18
N VAL A 112 -27.19 14.58 -19.06
CA VAL A 112 -25.77 14.49 -18.66
C VAL A 112 -25.14 13.27 -19.32
N GLY A 113 -23.92 13.42 -19.83
CA GLY A 113 -23.17 12.35 -20.47
C GLY A 113 -21.71 12.75 -20.71
N ASN A 114 -21.01 11.98 -21.53
CA ASN A 114 -19.59 12.16 -21.88
C ASN A 114 -19.41 12.77 -23.29
N SER A 115 -20.31 13.67 -23.70
CA SER A 115 -20.24 14.28 -25.03
C SER A 115 -19.28 15.47 -25.04
N ASP A 116 -18.40 15.50 -26.04
CA ASP A 116 -17.50 16.62 -26.33
C ASP A 116 -18.11 17.62 -27.34
N THR A 117 -19.32 17.36 -27.84
CA THR A 117 -19.98 18.13 -28.91
C THR A 117 -21.32 18.75 -28.51
N LEU A 118 -21.79 18.50 -27.28
CA LEU A 118 -23.04 19.03 -26.75
C LEU A 118 -22.78 19.98 -25.57
N ALA A 119 -23.53 21.07 -25.49
CA ALA A 119 -23.49 22.00 -24.37
C ALA A 119 -24.72 21.82 -23.46
N VAL A 120 -24.49 21.83 -22.14
CA VAL A 120 -25.57 21.67 -21.15
C VAL A 120 -26.49 22.90 -21.15
N THR A 121 -27.81 22.67 -21.08
CA THR A 121 -28.79 23.74 -20.91
C THR A 121 -28.75 24.34 -19.50
N GLN A 122 -29.06 25.65 -19.38
CA GLN A 122 -29.19 26.31 -18.08
C GLN A 122 -30.18 25.59 -17.14
N LYS A 123 -31.27 25.05 -17.70
CA LYS A 123 -32.27 24.28 -16.96
C LYS A 123 -31.66 23.01 -16.33
N LEU A 124 -30.94 22.21 -17.11
CA LEU A 124 -30.28 21.01 -16.60
C LEU A 124 -29.22 21.36 -15.55
N ALA A 125 -28.43 22.42 -15.76
CA ALA A 125 -27.48 22.89 -14.75
C ALA A 125 -28.17 23.24 -13.43
N GLN A 126 -29.33 23.91 -13.47
CA GLN A 126 -30.12 24.24 -12.28
C GLN A 126 -30.66 22.98 -11.57
N GLU A 127 -31.13 21.99 -12.33
CA GLU A 127 -31.62 20.71 -11.78
C GLU A 127 -30.50 19.94 -11.06
N ILE A 128 -29.30 19.88 -11.66
CA ILE A 128 -28.12 19.25 -11.04
C ILE A 128 -27.74 19.98 -9.74
N VAL A 129 -27.68 21.31 -9.76
CA VAL A 129 -27.35 22.13 -8.58
C VAL A 129 -28.36 21.91 -7.45
N ASN A 130 -29.65 21.89 -7.77
CA ASN A 130 -30.70 21.64 -6.79
C ASN A 130 -30.59 20.24 -6.17
N SER A 131 -30.37 19.21 -7.00
CA SER A 131 -30.20 17.83 -6.54
C SER A 131 -28.98 17.67 -5.63
N LEU A 132 -27.84 18.29 -5.97
CA LEU A 132 -26.64 18.29 -5.13
C LEU A 132 -26.89 18.97 -3.79
N ARG A 133 -27.60 20.10 -3.78
CA ARG A 133 -27.94 20.84 -2.55
C ARG A 133 -28.80 19.99 -1.63
N GLU A 134 -29.84 19.35 -2.15
CA GLU A 134 -30.69 18.43 -1.38
C GLU A 134 -29.90 17.26 -0.78
N ASN A 135 -28.96 16.68 -1.54
CA ASN A 135 -28.11 15.59 -1.05
C ASN A 135 -27.21 16.04 0.11
N ILE A 136 -26.57 17.21 -0.03
CA ILE A 136 -25.68 17.77 1.01
C ILE A 136 -26.48 18.08 2.27
N ASP A 137 -27.62 18.76 2.14
CA ASP A 137 -28.49 19.11 3.26
C ASP A 137 -29.04 17.85 3.98
N GLY A 138 -29.24 16.74 3.24
CA GLY A 138 -29.63 15.45 3.80
C GLY A 138 -28.51 14.67 4.50
N LYS A 139 -27.25 14.80 4.06
CA LYS A 139 -26.09 14.11 4.67
C LYS A 139 -25.50 14.88 5.86
N VAL A 140 -25.56 16.21 5.82
CA VAL A 140 -25.10 17.09 6.89
C VAL A 140 -26.17 18.15 7.13
N PRO A 141 -27.17 17.86 7.98
CA PRO A 141 -28.21 18.84 8.28
C PRO A 141 -27.63 20.08 8.95
N ASN A 142 -27.96 21.28 8.47
CA ASN A 142 -27.57 22.56 9.08
C ASN A 142 -28.07 22.74 10.53
N GLY A 143 -28.92 21.83 11.01
CA GLY A 143 -29.48 21.79 12.37
C GLY A 143 -28.83 20.79 13.31
N ARG A 144 -27.58 20.33 13.09
CA ARG A 144 -26.93 19.45 14.08
C ARG A 144 -26.86 20.17 15.43
N LYS A 145 -27.36 19.50 16.46
CA LYS A 145 -27.34 20.00 17.85
C LYS A 145 -26.57 19.02 18.73
N ILE A 146 -25.72 19.54 19.61
CA ILE A 146 -25.22 18.81 20.78
C ILE A 146 -26.00 19.35 21.98
N ASN A 147 -26.76 18.48 22.65
CA ASN A 147 -27.60 18.85 23.80
C ASN A 147 -28.53 20.06 23.52
N GLY A 148 -29.19 20.08 22.36
CA GLY A 148 -30.12 21.14 21.98
C GLY A 148 -29.50 22.43 21.43
N LYS A 149 -28.16 22.58 21.45
CA LYS A 149 -27.44 23.77 20.96
C LYS A 149 -26.89 23.55 19.56
N SER A 150 -27.12 24.49 18.64
CA SER A 150 -26.66 24.40 17.25
C SER A 150 -25.13 24.44 17.14
N LEU A 151 -24.59 23.61 16.25
CA LEU A 151 -23.15 23.56 15.90
C LEU A 151 -22.81 24.64 14.85
N THR A 152 -22.69 25.90 15.28
CA THR A 152 -22.35 27.03 14.38
C THR A 152 -20.84 27.26 14.22
N THR A 153 -20.02 26.65 15.08
CA THR A 153 -18.55 26.71 15.11
C THR A 153 -18.01 25.40 15.68
N ASP A 154 -16.68 25.21 15.65
CA ASP A 154 -16.02 24.10 16.34
C ASP A 154 -16.35 24.10 17.85
N ILE A 155 -16.55 22.92 18.43
CA ILE A 155 -16.83 22.73 19.86
C ILE A 155 -15.64 22.00 20.50
N ASN A 156 -15.00 22.65 21.46
CA ASN A 156 -14.05 22.02 22.37
C ASN A 156 -14.80 21.55 23.63
N LEU A 157 -14.79 20.26 23.90
CA LEU A 157 -15.34 19.67 25.13
C LEU A 157 -14.21 19.47 26.14
N ASN A 158 -14.41 19.91 27.38
CA ASN A 158 -13.56 19.56 28.51
C ASN A 158 -14.24 18.47 29.38
N ALA A 159 -13.50 17.93 30.37
CA ALA A 159 -14.01 16.88 31.25
C ALA A 159 -15.32 17.29 31.97
N GLY A 160 -15.42 18.55 32.39
CA GLY A 160 -16.60 19.09 33.06
C GLY A 160 -17.85 19.09 32.16
N ASP A 161 -17.70 19.31 30.85
CA ASP A 161 -18.82 19.35 29.91
C ASP A 161 -19.52 17.99 29.71
N VAL A 162 -18.84 16.89 30.03
CA VAL A 162 -19.37 15.51 29.91
C VAL A 162 -19.61 14.84 31.26
N GLY A 163 -19.53 15.59 32.37
CA GLY A 163 -19.66 15.04 33.72
C GLY A 163 -18.51 14.12 34.12
N ALA A 164 -17.37 14.21 33.43
CA ALA A 164 -16.14 13.52 33.80
C ALA A 164 -15.36 14.38 34.80
N VAL A 165 -14.76 13.73 35.78
CA VAL A 165 -13.86 14.38 36.75
C VAL A 165 -12.52 14.65 36.07
N SER A 166 -11.99 15.86 36.21
CA SER A 166 -10.64 16.14 35.75
C SER A 166 -9.61 15.36 36.59
N ILE A 167 -8.49 14.94 35.99
CA ILE A 167 -7.44 14.20 36.69
C ILE A 167 -7.03 14.90 38.01
N ASN A 168 -6.94 16.23 37.99
CA ASN A 168 -6.61 17.03 39.16
C ASN A 168 -7.68 16.95 40.26
N GLU A 169 -8.96 16.98 39.91
CA GLU A 169 -10.05 16.87 40.88
C GLU A 169 -10.20 15.45 41.44
N ALA A 170 -9.92 14.41 40.64
CA ALA A 170 -9.85 13.03 41.13
C ALA A 170 -8.78 12.90 42.23
N MET A 171 -7.60 13.47 41.99
CA MET A 171 -6.49 13.48 42.96
C MET A 171 -6.86 14.23 44.26
N TYR A 172 -7.55 15.37 44.16
CA TYR A 172 -8.01 16.12 45.34
C TYR A 172 -9.11 15.39 46.13
N SER A 173 -10.05 14.72 45.46
CA SER A 173 -11.16 14.00 46.10
C SER A 173 -10.73 12.78 46.93
N MET A 174 -9.54 12.22 46.64
CA MET A 174 -8.98 11.07 47.34
C MET A 174 -8.15 11.44 48.58
N SER A 175 -8.08 12.72 48.98
CA SER A 175 -7.28 13.20 50.12
C SER A 175 -5.81 12.72 50.11
N LEU A 176 -5.23 12.56 48.92
CA LEU A 176 -3.81 12.26 48.75
C LEU A 176 -3.02 13.58 48.88
N GLY A 177 -2.77 13.98 50.13
CA GLY A 177 -1.97 15.16 50.44
C GLY A 177 -0.56 15.02 49.85
N ARG A 178 -0.22 15.93 48.93
CA ARG A 178 1.13 16.20 48.40
C ARG A 178 1.85 14.97 47.86
N LEU A 179 1.39 14.47 46.72
CA LEU A 179 2.26 13.79 45.78
C LEU A 179 2.76 14.85 44.81
N ASP A 180 4.07 15.15 44.81
CA ASP A 180 4.62 16.00 43.76
C ASP A 180 4.32 15.36 42.40
N GLY A 181 3.81 16.18 41.49
CA GLY A 181 3.12 15.71 40.29
C GLY A 181 4.04 15.23 39.18
N TRP A 182 5.26 14.79 39.47
CA TRP A 182 6.27 14.58 38.41
C TRP A 182 6.86 13.17 38.32
N GLU A 183 6.77 12.31 39.35
CA GLU A 183 7.50 11.02 39.25
C GLU A 183 6.70 9.72 39.32
N ASN A 184 5.43 9.67 39.76
CA ASN A 184 4.87 8.35 40.13
C ASN A 184 3.46 7.97 39.67
N ILE A 185 2.78 8.74 38.81
CA ILE A 185 1.43 8.35 38.34
C ILE A 185 1.19 8.63 36.84
N TYR A 186 2.24 8.63 36.00
CA TYR A 186 2.02 8.49 34.55
C TYR A 186 1.94 7.02 34.09
N ASN A 187 2.44 6.07 34.88
CA ASN A 187 2.32 4.63 34.62
C ASN A 187 2.10 3.93 35.95
N GLY A 188 1.02 3.17 36.12
CA GLY A 188 0.68 2.41 37.35
C GLY A 188 1.66 1.29 37.74
N CYS A 189 2.97 1.56 37.69
CA CYS A 189 4.08 0.67 37.98
C CYS A 189 5.02 1.36 38.98
N ALA A 190 5.00 0.92 40.24
CA ALA A 190 6.10 1.22 41.16
C ALA A 190 7.19 0.17 40.93
N GLY A 191 8.14 0.45 40.04
CA GLY A 191 9.34 -0.37 39.89
C GLY A 191 10.24 -0.17 41.11
N PHE A 192 10.29 -1.14 42.01
CA PHE A 192 11.25 -1.17 43.10
C PHE A 192 12.38 -2.16 42.75
N VAL A 193 13.63 -1.79 43.01
CA VAL A 193 14.77 -2.73 42.94
C VAL A 193 14.65 -3.69 44.13
N PRO A 194 14.54 -5.02 43.94
CA PRO A 194 14.38 -5.95 45.05
C PRO A 194 15.55 -5.86 46.03
N ASN A 195 15.28 -5.96 47.33
CA ASN A 195 16.34 -5.85 48.34
C ASN A 195 17.19 -7.14 48.46
N VAL A 196 18.43 -7.00 48.93
CA VAL A 196 19.38 -8.13 49.08
C VAL A 196 18.82 -9.30 49.91
N PRO A 197 18.09 -9.09 51.02
CA PRO A 197 17.46 -10.19 51.77
C PRO A 197 16.39 -10.97 50.98
N PHE A 198 15.62 -10.30 50.12
CA PHE A 198 14.65 -10.94 49.23
C PHE A 198 15.36 -11.84 48.22
N LEU A 199 16.41 -11.33 47.58
CA LEU A 199 17.16 -12.03 46.54
C LEU A 199 17.85 -13.28 47.12
N ALA A 200 18.51 -13.15 48.28
CA ALA A 200 19.14 -14.27 48.98
C ALA A 200 18.14 -15.37 49.40
N ARG A 201 16.91 -15.01 49.78
CA ARG A 201 15.89 -15.98 50.20
C ARG A 201 15.43 -16.89 49.05
N TYR A 202 15.47 -16.41 47.82
CA TYR A 202 15.05 -17.16 46.64
C TYR A 202 16.22 -17.62 45.77
N GLY A 203 17.47 -17.47 46.25
CA GLY A 203 18.67 -17.85 45.50
C GLY A 203 18.90 -17.02 44.23
N LEU A 204 18.40 -15.78 44.21
CA LEU A 204 18.49 -14.88 43.07
C LEU A 204 19.71 -13.94 43.22
N PRO A 205 20.40 -13.60 42.12
CA PRO A 205 21.45 -12.58 42.11
C PRO A 205 20.95 -11.22 42.61
N ASP A 206 21.85 -10.42 43.15
CA ASP A 206 21.53 -9.11 43.74
C ASP A 206 21.35 -7.96 42.71
N LYS A 207 21.24 -8.28 41.41
CA LYS A 207 21.24 -7.31 40.31
C LYS A 207 20.18 -7.65 39.24
N PHE A 208 19.62 -6.60 38.60
CA PHE A 208 18.65 -6.65 37.50
C PHE A 208 17.30 -7.32 37.80
N GLY A 209 16.41 -6.57 38.48
CA GLY A 209 15.00 -6.95 38.59
C GLY A 209 14.06 -5.76 38.74
N VAL A 210 12.91 -5.83 38.07
CA VAL A 210 11.78 -4.92 38.29
C VAL A 210 10.70 -5.69 39.03
N GLN A 211 10.32 -5.22 40.20
CA GLN A 211 9.23 -5.79 40.99
C GLN A 211 7.92 -5.03 40.71
N LEU A 212 6.89 -5.75 40.27
CA LEU A 212 5.51 -5.28 40.21
C LEU A 212 4.71 -5.95 41.32
N ARG A 213 4.12 -5.13 42.20
CA ARG A 213 3.37 -5.59 43.38
C ARG A 213 1.90 -5.24 43.25
N PHE A 214 1.05 -6.26 43.36
CA PHE A 214 -0.39 -6.07 43.56
C PHE A 214 -0.74 -6.42 45.01
N SER A 215 -1.35 -5.47 45.71
CA SER A 215 -1.90 -5.63 47.05
C SER A 215 -3.36 -5.18 47.02
N ASN A 216 -4.25 -5.92 47.67
CA ASN A 216 -5.66 -5.57 47.78
C ASN A 216 -5.94 -4.54 48.91
N VAL A 217 -4.90 -3.96 49.52
CA VAL A 217 -5.02 -2.93 50.57
C VAL A 217 -3.92 -1.87 50.46
N ILE A 218 -4.26 -0.63 50.82
CA ILE A 218 -3.36 0.53 50.90
C ILE A 218 -2.54 0.42 52.21
N GLY A 219 -1.22 0.28 52.12
CA GLY A 219 -0.33 0.24 53.30
C GLY A 219 1.02 -0.42 53.04
N ALA A 220 1.97 -0.22 53.97
CA ALA A 220 3.25 -0.93 53.96
C ALA A 220 3.02 -2.43 54.23
N SER A 221 3.48 -3.28 53.32
CA SER A 221 3.50 -4.72 53.49
C SER A 221 4.35 -5.08 54.71
N SER A 222 3.71 -5.59 55.75
CA SER A 222 4.37 -6.04 56.98
C SER A 222 5.17 -7.31 56.70
N GLU A 223 6.48 -7.17 56.52
CA GLU A 223 7.44 -8.24 56.79
C GLU A 223 7.53 -8.54 58.32
N GLY A 224 6.37 -8.71 58.99
CA GLY A 224 6.30 -9.17 60.38
C GLY A 224 5.00 -8.82 61.13
N ILE A 225 4.04 -9.76 61.16
CA ILE A 225 2.80 -9.83 62.01
C ILE A 225 1.52 -9.24 61.36
N ASP A 226 0.33 -9.64 61.83
CA ASP A 226 -0.59 -10.64 61.27
C ASP A 226 -1.96 -10.09 60.79
N GLN A 227 -2.67 -10.91 60.01
CA GLN A 227 -4.07 -10.85 59.53
C GLN A 227 -4.39 -10.29 58.13
N VAL A 228 -3.94 -11.10 57.17
CA VAL A 228 -4.49 -11.39 55.83
C VAL A 228 -3.97 -10.52 54.67
N TRP A 229 -2.96 -11.05 53.98
CA TRP A 229 -2.31 -10.43 52.82
C TRP A 229 -2.37 -11.35 51.62
N SER A 230 -2.78 -10.81 50.48
CA SER A 230 -2.53 -11.41 49.17
C SER A 230 -1.42 -10.61 48.51
N HIS A 231 -0.20 -11.17 48.50
CA HIS A 231 0.88 -10.62 47.69
C HIS A 231 1.00 -11.45 46.43
N ARG A 232 0.71 -10.82 45.30
CA ARG A 232 1.16 -11.29 44.00
C ARG A 232 2.36 -10.44 43.62
N LEU A 233 3.52 -11.07 43.71
CA LEU A 233 4.76 -10.47 43.25
C LEU A 233 5.09 -11.04 41.88
N ILE A 234 5.19 -10.16 40.89
CA ILE A 234 5.75 -10.49 39.57
C ILE A 234 7.08 -9.77 39.48
N PHE A 235 8.12 -10.49 39.10
CA PHE A 235 9.42 -9.90 38.85
C PHE A 235 10.09 -10.56 37.65
N ILE A 236 10.85 -9.76 36.91
CA ILE A 236 11.63 -10.23 35.76
C ILE A 236 13.09 -10.25 36.19
N HIS A 237 13.82 -11.31 35.89
CA HIS A 237 15.24 -11.45 36.18
C HIS A 237 15.91 -12.27 35.08
N GLY A 238 16.94 -11.72 34.44
CA GLY A 238 17.71 -12.44 33.41
C GLY A 238 16.85 -12.98 32.24
N GLY A 239 15.84 -12.21 31.80
CA GLY A 239 14.90 -12.63 30.75
C GLY A 239 13.77 -13.56 31.20
N ASP A 240 13.82 -14.04 32.45
CA ASP A 240 12.78 -14.90 33.01
C ASP A 240 11.77 -14.11 33.84
N THR A 241 10.48 -14.39 33.62
CA THR A 241 9.40 -13.87 34.46
C THR A 241 9.11 -14.86 35.58
N TYR A 242 9.09 -14.38 36.82
CA TYR A 242 8.74 -15.16 38.00
C TYR A 242 7.52 -14.59 38.68
N ARG A 243 6.76 -15.48 39.32
CA ARG A 243 5.70 -15.09 40.24
C ARG A 243 5.77 -15.85 41.54
N THR A 244 5.67 -15.09 42.61
CA THR A 244 5.51 -15.63 43.95
C THR A 244 4.10 -15.30 44.44
N ASP A 245 3.33 -16.34 44.72
CA ASP A 245 2.04 -16.23 45.39
C ASP A 245 2.21 -16.43 46.89
N TYR A 246 1.63 -15.53 47.68
CA TYR A 246 1.52 -15.68 49.14
C TYR A 246 0.11 -15.35 49.60
N ILE A 247 -0.56 -16.34 50.20
CA ILE A 247 -1.87 -16.20 50.84
C ILE A 247 -1.78 -16.80 52.24
N ASN A 248 -1.93 -15.96 53.26
CA ASN A 248 -2.36 -16.25 54.64
C ASN A 248 -1.67 -17.27 55.53
N THR A 249 -0.71 -18.08 55.07
CA THR A 249 0.24 -18.95 55.81
C THR A 249 0.30 -20.34 55.18
N GLY A 250 1.53 -20.80 54.94
CA GLY A 250 1.80 -22.21 54.68
C GLY A 250 2.90 -22.43 53.66
N VAL A 251 2.70 -22.02 52.41
CA VAL A 251 3.64 -22.36 51.33
C VAL A 251 3.89 -21.16 50.43
N LYS A 252 5.14 -20.67 50.44
CA LYS A 252 5.63 -19.76 49.42
C LYS A 252 5.92 -20.57 48.18
N THR A 253 5.17 -20.35 47.12
CA THR A 253 5.43 -21.00 45.83
C THR A 253 5.89 -19.93 44.86
N THR A 254 7.16 -19.97 44.49
CA THR A 254 7.69 -19.21 43.35
C THR A 254 7.60 -20.09 42.11
N ARG A 255 6.99 -19.56 41.06
CA ARG A 255 6.81 -20.22 39.77
C ARG A 255 7.51 -19.38 38.71
N LYS A 256 8.31 -20.03 37.87
CA LYS A 256 8.77 -19.44 36.61
C LYS A 256 7.62 -19.46 35.62
N PHE A 257 7.37 -18.33 34.98
CA PHE A 257 6.48 -18.23 33.84
C PHE A 257 7.29 -18.44 32.57
N TRP A 258 6.76 -19.30 31.71
CA TRP A 258 7.22 -19.37 30.33
C TRP A 258 6.49 -18.30 29.53
N ASP A 259 7.25 -17.42 28.90
CA ASP A 259 6.80 -16.37 27.99
C ASP A 259 7.61 -16.46 26.69
N ASP A 260 7.32 -15.59 25.72
CA ASP A 260 7.99 -15.58 24.42
C ASP A 260 9.46 -15.13 24.47
N ALA A 261 9.94 -14.62 25.61
CA ALA A 261 11.35 -14.31 25.81
C ALA A 261 12.16 -15.55 26.21
N ASN A 262 11.60 -16.43 27.06
CA ASN A 262 12.33 -17.57 27.63
C ASN A 262 11.87 -18.95 27.12
N ALA A 263 10.73 -19.03 26.43
CA ALA A 263 10.25 -20.22 25.74
C ALA A 263 9.77 -19.88 24.33
N LYS A 264 10.00 -20.82 23.41
CA LYS A 264 9.45 -20.72 22.06
C LYS A 264 9.04 -22.10 21.54
N PRO A 265 8.05 -22.16 20.64
CA PRO A 265 7.72 -23.42 19.99
C PRO A 265 8.88 -23.88 19.11
N ASP A 266 9.24 -25.15 19.24
CA ASP A 266 10.12 -25.81 18.27
C ASP A 266 9.40 -26.02 16.93
N ILE A 267 10.09 -26.62 15.95
CA ILE A 267 9.52 -26.89 14.63
C ILE A 267 8.21 -27.72 14.66
N ASN A 268 7.99 -28.49 15.72
CA ASN A 268 6.81 -29.33 15.89
C ASN A 268 5.69 -28.65 16.71
N GLY A 269 5.90 -27.40 17.15
CA GLY A 269 4.94 -26.63 17.94
C GLY A 269 4.99 -26.90 19.45
N PHE A 270 5.96 -27.67 19.94
CA PHE A 270 6.12 -27.87 21.39
C PHE A 270 6.90 -26.71 22.00
N PHE A 271 6.36 -26.10 23.06
CA PHE A 271 7.08 -25.08 23.81
C PHE A 271 8.31 -25.67 24.49
N LYS A 272 9.49 -25.14 24.16
CA LYS A 272 10.77 -25.50 24.76
C LYS A 272 11.49 -24.24 25.22
N GLN A 273 12.42 -24.40 26.17
CA GLN A 273 13.28 -23.31 26.62
C GLN A 273 14.05 -22.73 25.43
N ALA A 274 14.00 -21.40 25.27
CA ALA A 274 14.35 -20.74 24.01
C ALA A 274 15.83 -20.36 23.86
N SER A 275 16.64 -20.36 24.92
CA SER A 275 17.95 -19.71 24.91
C SER A 275 19.04 -20.58 25.56
N PRO A 276 20.29 -20.60 25.04
CA PRO A 276 20.76 -20.13 23.73
C PRO A 276 20.41 -21.13 22.62
N ILE A 277 19.91 -20.66 21.47
CA ILE A 277 19.43 -21.54 20.40
C ILE A 277 19.86 -21.09 19.01
N VAL A 278 20.17 -22.07 18.15
CA VAL A 278 20.44 -21.88 16.73
C VAL A 278 19.38 -22.62 15.92
N GLU A 279 18.70 -21.93 15.01
CA GLU A 279 17.75 -22.56 14.09
C GLU A 279 18.38 -22.68 12.70
N ILE A 280 18.34 -23.87 12.09
CA ILE A 280 18.96 -24.15 10.79
C ILE A 280 17.89 -24.48 9.77
N TYR A 281 17.91 -23.80 8.64
CA TYR A 281 16.94 -23.94 7.55
C TYR A 281 17.48 -24.80 6.38
N PRO A 282 16.61 -25.31 5.48
CA PRO A 282 16.99 -26.26 4.42
C PRO A 282 18.13 -25.80 3.50
N ASP A 283 18.14 -24.52 3.16
CA ASP A 283 19.15 -23.89 2.30
C ASP A 283 20.49 -23.65 3.01
N GLY A 284 20.55 -23.84 4.33
CA GLY A 284 21.73 -23.59 5.16
C GLY A 284 21.74 -22.21 5.81
N THR A 285 20.72 -21.38 5.59
CA THR A 285 20.53 -20.17 6.39
C THR A 285 20.19 -20.53 7.83
N PHE A 286 20.43 -19.62 8.76
CA PHE A 286 20.21 -19.85 10.17
C PHE A 286 19.78 -18.59 10.91
N SER A 287 19.22 -18.76 12.11
CA SER A 287 18.89 -17.68 13.04
C SER A 287 19.52 -17.95 14.42
N THR A 288 19.86 -16.88 15.13
CA THR A 288 20.34 -16.89 16.52
C THR A 288 19.46 -15.99 17.38
N ASN A 289 19.40 -16.26 18.67
CA ASN A 289 18.83 -15.36 19.66
C ASN A 289 19.93 -14.57 20.41
N GLU A 290 19.55 -13.73 21.38
CA GLU A 290 20.49 -12.83 22.06
C GLU A 290 21.69 -13.57 22.69
N GLU A 291 21.45 -14.68 23.40
CA GLU A 291 22.54 -15.42 24.05
C GLU A 291 23.41 -16.19 23.05
N SER A 292 22.83 -16.67 21.94
CA SER A 292 23.59 -17.38 20.89
C SER A 292 24.20 -16.43 19.86
N GLU A 293 24.18 -15.12 20.11
CA GLU A 293 24.84 -14.15 19.24
C GLU A 293 26.34 -14.47 19.13
N GLY A 294 26.80 -14.68 17.88
CA GLY A 294 28.17 -15.09 17.57
C GLY A 294 28.32 -16.56 17.18
N ALA A 295 27.29 -17.40 17.41
CA ALA A 295 27.22 -18.71 16.79
C ALA A 295 27.10 -18.57 15.27
N ASP A 296 27.71 -19.49 14.52
CA ASP A 296 27.68 -19.48 13.05
C ASP A 296 27.31 -20.86 12.51
N VAL A 297 26.64 -20.90 11.36
CA VAL A 297 26.28 -22.15 10.68
C VAL A 297 26.71 -22.11 9.23
N LYS A 298 27.46 -23.13 8.83
CA LYS A 298 27.89 -23.33 7.45
C LYS A 298 27.35 -24.63 6.89
N LYS A 299 26.66 -24.55 5.76
CA LYS A 299 26.28 -25.74 4.97
C LYS A 299 27.48 -26.20 4.13
N GLU A 300 28.00 -27.39 4.44
CA GLU A 300 29.20 -27.95 3.79
C GLU A 300 28.86 -28.88 2.61
N GLY A 301 27.62 -29.36 2.54
CA GLY A 301 27.12 -30.22 1.49
C GLY A 301 25.64 -30.56 1.68
N THR A 302 25.11 -31.45 0.84
CA THR A 302 23.73 -31.94 0.99
C THR A 302 23.56 -32.64 2.34
N GLY A 303 22.70 -32.07 3.18
CA GLY A 303 22.41 -32.55 4.51
C GLY A 303 23.57 -32.46 5.49
N ILE A 304 24.56 -31.58 5.27
CA ILE A 304 25.70 -31.40 6.21
C ILE A 304 25.76 -29.94 6.66
N TYR A 305 25.53 -29.73 7.95
CA TYR A 305 25.50 -28.42 8.59
C TYR A 305 26.54 -28.39 9.73
N HIS A 306 27.43 -27.42 9.70
CA HIS A 306 28.48 -27.23 10.69
C HIS A 306 28.17 -25.99 11.53
N VAL A 307 27.91 -26.21 12.82
CA VAL A 307 27.65 -25.15 13.80
C VAL A 307 28.93 -24.85 14.58
N SER A 308 29.44 -23.62 14.49
CA SER A 308 30.71 -23.20 15.09
C SER A 308 30.55 -22.02 16.05
N SER A 309 31.63 -21.66 16.74
CA SER A 309 31.65 -20.62 17.78
C SER A 309 30.77 -20.96 19.00
N ILE A 310 30.65 -22.26 19.29
CA ILE A 310 29.89 -22.84 20.40
C ILE A 310 30.74 -23.89 21.13
N LEU A 311 30.31 -24.31 22.32
CA LEU A 311 30.93 -25.35 23.16
C LEU A 311 30.04 -26.59 23.27
N GLY A 312 29.49 -27.05 22.14
CA GLY A 312 28.60 -28.19 22.06
C GLY A 312 27.17 -27.86 22.48
N TYR A 313 26.42 -28.90 22.88
CA TYR A 313 25.05 -28.74 23.36
C TYR A 313 25.01 -28.05 24.72
N ASN A 314 23.92 -27.34 24.98
CA ASN A 314 23.71 -26.72 26.28
C ASN A 314 23.65 -27.78 27.40
N ALA A 315 24.40 -27.55 28.48
CA ALA A 315 24.58 -28.54 29.55
C ALA A 315 23.55 -28.47 30.68
N ASP A 316 22.61 -27.52 30.66
CA ASP A 316 21.64 -27.31 31.75
C ASP A 316 20.51 -28.36 31.82
N GLY A 317 20.42 -29.25 30.83
CA GLY A 317 19.41 -30.29 30.74
C GLY A 317 17.99 -29.81 30.38
N GLY A 318 17.80 -28.54 30.02
CA GLY A 318 16.49 -27.94 29.74
C GLY A 318 15.73 -28.56 28.55
N TRP A 319 16.43 -29.26 27.65
CA TRP A 319 15.82 -30.06 26.58
C TRP A 319 15.92 -31.58 26.83
N GLY A 320 16.42 -32.00 28.00
CA GLY A 320 16.67 -33.40 28.36
C GLY A 320 18.08 -33.89 28.01
N ILE A 321 18.45 -35.05 28.57
CA ILE A 321 19.82 -35.63 28.51
C ILE A 321 20.29 -35.92 27.06
N HIS A 322 19.35 -36.22 26.17
CA HIS A 322 19.61 -36.50 24.75
C HIS A 322 18.91 -35.50 23.82
N GLY A 323 18.39 -34.40 24.36
CA GLY A 323 17.53 -33.49 23.61
C GLY A 323 18.25 -32.26 23.09
N GLY A 324 19.50 -32.35 22.65
CA GLY A 324 20.22 -31.17 22.13
C GLY A 324 19.64 -30.60 20.82
N ILE A 325 18.88 -31.41 20.06
CA ILE A 325 18.32 -31.08 18.76
C ILE A 325 16.81 -31.38 18.74
N SER A 326 16.02 -30.47 18.15
CA SER A 326 14.65 -30.74 17.74
C SER A 326 14.59 -31.04 16.24
N VAL A 327 14.04 -32.20 15.90
CA VAL A 327 13.91 -32.72 14.53
C VAL A 327 12.45 -32.58 14.07
N PRO A 328 12.17 -32.27 12.79
CA PRO A 328 10.80 -32.15 12.30
C PRO A 328 10.08 -33.51 12.24
N HIS A 329 8.80 -33.52 12.64
CA HIS A 329 7.90 -34.67 12.62
C HIS A 329 6.69 -34.41 11.72
N ASP A 330 6.04 -35.50 11.30
CA ASP A 330 4.69 -35.45 10.71
C ASP A 330 3.59 -35.41 11.79
N ASN A 331 2.33 -35.38 11.36
CA ASN A 331 1.16 -35.39 12.25
C ASN A 331 1.01 -36.68 13.09
N ASN A 332 1.73 -37.75 12.75
CA ASN A 332 1.76 -39.00 13.50
C ASN A 332 2.91 -39.04 14.51
N ASN A 333 3.63 -37.92 14.68
CA ASN A 333 4.82 -37.82 15.52
C ASN A 333 5.94 -38.76 15.03
N LEU A 334 6.06 -38.93 13.72
CA LEU A 334 7.14 -39.66 13.07
C LEU A 334 8.16 -38.67 12.49
N GLU A 335 9.44 -38.87 12.78
CA GLU A 335 10.51 -37.97 12.33
C GLU A 335 10.66 -38.02 10.80
N LEU A 336 10.79 -36.86 10.16
CA LEU A 336 10.91 -36.77 8.70
C LEU A 336 12.32 -37.10 8.18
N ILE A 337 13.31 -37.02 9.06
CA ILE A 337 14.73 -37.24 8.78
C ILE A 337 15.41 -37.95 9.95
N PHE A 338 16.49 -38.68 9.66
CA PHE A 338 17.47 -39.04 10.66
C PHE A 338 18.47 -37.91 10.84
N VAL A 339 18.95 -37.75 12.08
CA VAL A 339 20.05 -36.86 12.42
C VAL A 339 21.21 -37.69 12.97
N ASN A 340 22.40 -37.49 12.43
CA ASN A 340 23.66 -38.01 12.95
C ASN A 340 24.57 -36.82 13.23
N ASP A 341 24.76 -36.54 14.51
CA ASP A 341 25.53 -35.41 15.00
C ASP A 341 26.85 -35.84 15.65
N HIS A 342 27.85 -34.96 15.60
CA HIS A 342 29.11 -35.16 16.29
C HIS A 342 29.68 -33.83 16.80
N VAL A 343 29.78 -33.73 18.14
CA VAL A 343 30.50 -32.63 18.80
C VAL A 343 32.01 -32.83 18.58
N GLN A 344 32.65 -31.85 17.98
CA GLN A 344 34.08 -31.85 17.69
C GLN A 344 34.91 -31.47 18.93
N PRO A 345 36.22 -31.76 18.96
CA PRO A 345 37.09 -31.38 20.08
C PRO A 345 37.17 -29.88 20.37
N ASP A 346 36.87 -29.02 19.38
CA ASP A 346 36.83 -27.57 19.52
C ASP A 346 35.47 -27.03 20.02
N GLY A 347 34.50 -27.93 20.27
CA GLY A 347 33.14 -27.58 20.70
C GLY A 347 32.14 -27.36 19.56
N SER A 348 32.58 -27.27 18.30
CA SER A 348 31.66 -27.19 17.17
C SER A 348 30.81 -28.47 17.02
N ILE A 349 29.66 -28.38 16.37
CA ILE A 349 28.77 -29.53 16.12
C ILE A 349 28.61 -29.70 14.61
N ILE A 350 28.92 -30.90 14.12
CA ILE A 350 28.58 -31.29 12.75
C ILE A 350 27.30 -32.10 12.78
N VAL A 351 26.27 -31.64 12.06
CA VAL A 351 24.97 -32.27 11.96
C VAL A 351 24.78 -32.80 10.54
N LYS A 352 24.51 -34.11 10.43
CA LYS A 352 24.22 -34.76 9.16
C LYS A 352 22.78 -35.27 9.11
N THR A 353 22.06 -34.94 8.04
CA THR A 353 20.64 -35.29 7.88
C THR A 353 20.44 -36.30 6.75
N PHE A 354 19.58 -37.28 6.99
CA PHE A 354 19.27 -38.35 6.04
C PHE A 354 17.76 -38.55 5.96
N HIS A 355 17.25 -38.93 4.80
CA HIS A 355 15.82 -39.16 4.62
C HIS A 355 15.35 -40.34 5.49
N ARG A 356 14.21 -40.17 6.18
CA ARG A 356 13.58 -41.23 6.95
C ARG A 356 12.23 -41.55 6.36
N GLN A 357 12.13 -42.70 5.70
CA GLN A 357 10.94 -43.14 4.96
C GLN A 357 9.91 -43.84 5.86
N HIS A 358 10.37 -44.51 6.93
CA HIS A 358 9.57 -45.42 7.76
C HIS A 358 8.99 -46.61 6.99
N SER A 359 9.84 -47.28 6.20
CA SER A 359 9.49 -48.41 5.31
C SER A 359 8.79 -49.60 5.99
N HIS A 360 8.87 -49.70 7.33
CA HIS A 360 8.19 -50.71 8.14
C HIS A 360 6.68 -50.44 8.34
N LEU A 361 6.19 -49.25 7.98
CA LEU A 361 4.78 -48.86 8.07
C LEU A 361 4.03 -49.17 6.77
N PRO A 362 2.69 -49.26 6.80
CA PRO A 362 1.89 -49.29 5.57
C PRO A 362 2.21 -48.10 4.66
N GLU A 363 2.21 -48.31 3.34
CA GLU A 363 2.65 -47.33 2.34
C GLU A 363 2.04 -45.94 2.49
N MET A 364 0.76 -45.88 2.90
CA MET A 364 0.03 -44.63 3.13
C MET A 364 0.53 -43.79 4.33
N PHE A 365 1.31 -44.38 5.24
CA PHE A 365 1.94 -43.71 6.38
C PHE A 365 3.45 -43.54 6.21
N GLN A 366 4.01 -43.99 5.07
CA GLN A 366 5.43 -43.79 4.77
C GLN A 366 5.68 -42.36 4.31
N ASN A 367 6.81 -41.81 4.72
CA ASN A 367 7.25 -40.48 4.34
C ASN A 367 7.84 -40.51 2.91
N TRP A 368 6.99 -40.34 1.90
CA TRP A 368 7.41 -40.28 0.50
C TRP A 368 7.83 -38.87 0.09
N ARG A 369 9.14 -38.57 0.16
CA ARG A 369 9.69 -37.27 -0.25
C ARG A 369 10.27 -37.30 -1.66
N VAL A 370 9.82 -36.38 -2.50
CA VAL A 370 10.36 -36.21 -3.87
C VAL A 370 11.76 -35.61 -3.78
N LYS A 371 12.73 -36.25 -4.43
CA LYS A 371 14.12 -35.80 -4.58
C LYS A 371 14.29 -34.91 -5.80
N SER A 372 13.76 -35.36 -6.94
CA SER A 372 13.82 -34.62 -8.20
C SER A 372 12.73 -35.12 -9.16
N ILE A 373 12.53 -34.39 -10.25
CA ILE A 373 11.66 -34.79 -11.36
C ILE A 373 12.56 -35.01 -12.57
N ASP A 374 12.41 -36.16 -13.24
CA ASP A 374 13.18 -36.46 -14.45
C ASP A 374 12.67 -35.67 -15.69
N ASP A 375 13.40 -35.72 -16.80
CA ASP A 375 13.03 -35.04 -18.06
C ASP A 375 11.67 -35.50 -18.64
N LYS A 376 11.11 -36.60 -18.13
CA LYS A 376 9.82 -37.18 -18.55
C LYS A 376 8.69 -36.86 -17.58
N GLY A 377 8.96 -36.09 -16.51
CA GLY A 377 7.97 -35.71 -15.50
C GLY A 377 7.76 -36.75 -14.39
N ASN A 378 8.56 -37.82 -14.32
CA ASN A 378 8.45 -38.81 -13.24
C ASN A 378 9.14 -38.30 -11.98
N LYS A 379 8.49 -38.50 -10.83
CA LYS A 379 9.03 -38.17 -9.51
C LYS A 379 10.03 -39.25 -9.09
N ILE A 380 11.26 -38.85 -8.80
CA ILE A 380 12.27 -39.67 -8.15
C ILE A 380 12.17 -39.40 -6.65
N PHE A 381 11.98 -40.44 -5.84
CA PHE A 381 11.87 -40.32 -4.39
C PHE A 381 13.20 -40.62 -3.70
N TYR A 382 13.42 -40.00 -2.55
CA TYR A 382 14.54 -40.36 -1.68
C TYR A 382 14.41 -41.81 -1.20
N GLN A 383 15.55 -42.49 -1.05
CA GLN A 383 15.61 -43.79 -0.37
C GLN A 383 15.80 -43.61 1.14
N ASP A 384 15.32 -44.56 1.95
CA ASP A 384 15.54 -44.54 3.40
C ASP A 384 17.04 -44.51 3.74
N GLY A 385 17.44 -43.58 4.61
CA GLY A 385 18.84 -43.35 4.96
C GLY A 385 19.68 -42.60 3.91
N GLU A 386 19.09 -42.13 2.80
CA GLU A 386 19.80 -41.34 1.81
C GLU A 386 20.14 -39.93 2.33
N PRO A 387 21.38 -39.41 2.19
CA PRO A 387 21.71 -38.04 2.58
C PRO A 387 20.77 -37.03 1.91
N CYS A 388 20.18 -36.14 2.71
CA CYS A 388 19.21 -35.18 2.21
C CYS A 388 19.20 -33.92 3.07
N ASP A 389 18.92 -32.77 2.48
CA ASP A 389 18.71 -31.54 3.24
C ASP A 389 17.47 -31.64 4.14
N ILE A 390 17.40 -30.76 5.15
CA ILE A 390 16.20 -30.56 5.98
C ILE A 390 14.98 -30.36 5.04
N PRO A 391 13.81 -30.98 5.31
CA PRO A 391 12.65 -30.85 4.44
C PRO A 391 12.21 -29.39 4.26
N ASP A 392 11.63 -29.06 3.12
CA ASP A 392 11.09 -27.72 2.85
C ASP A 392 10.09 -27.30 3.95
N TYR A 393 10.12 -26.01 4.29
CA TYR A 393 9.31 -25.42 5.37
C TYR A 393 9.55 -26.00 6.78
N CYS A 394 10.57 -26.85 6.95
CA CYS A 394 11.05 -27.32 8.24
C CYS A 394 12.32 -26.58 8.66
N ARG A 395 12.77 -26.82 9.89
CA ARG A 395 14.07 -26.40 10.40
C ARG A 395 14.57 -27.41 11.44
N LEU A 396 15.86 -27.35 11.75
CA LEU A 396 16.41 -27.95 12.96
C LEU A 396 16.59 -26.88 14.02
N ASP A 397 16.13 -27.15 15.23
CA ASP A 397 16.40 -26.27 16.36
C ASP A 397 17.48 -26.92 17.22
N ILE A 398 18.58 -26.21 17.50
CA ILE A 398 19.71 -26.75 18.27
C ILE A 398 19.98 -25.85 19.46
N ARG A 399 19.98 -26.44 20.67
CA ARG A 399 20.27 -25.69 21.89
C ARG A 399 21.74 -25.83 22.25
N VAL A 400 22.45 -24.70 22.24
CA VAL A 400 23.92 -24.68 22.25
C VAL A 400 24.47 -24.10 23.55
N GLN A 401 25.69 -24.52 23.91
CA GLN A 401 26.46 -23.89 24.96
C GLN A 401 27.33 -22.79 24.35
N MET A 402 27.23 -21.57 24.86
CA MET A 402 28.06 -20.46 24.37
C MET A 402 29.35 -20.32 25.20
N PRO A 403 30.48 -19.95 24.58
CA PRO A 403 31.72 -19.64 25.29
C PRO A 403 31.57 -18.49 26.30
N GLU A 404 32.38 -18.49 27.37
CA GLU A 404 32.40 -17.39 28.36
C GLU A 404 32.81 -16.04 27.77
N ASP A 405 33.57 -16.04 26.68
CA ASP A 405 34.00 -14.86 25.92
C ASP A 405 33.07 -14.55 24.72
N SER A 406 31.89 -15.19 24.65
CA SER A 406 30.87 -14.82 23.66
C SER A 406 30.42 -13.36 23.83
N LEU A 407 29.95 -12.75 22.74
CA LEU A 407 29.51 -11.34 22.72
C LEU A 407 28.48 -11.05 23.80
N TRP A 408 27.54 -11.96 24.00
CA TRP A 408 26.54 -11.83 25.05
C TRP A 408 27.16 -11.89 26.45
N ASN A 409 27.98 -12.90 26.75
CA ASN A 409 28.63 -13.05 28.06
C ASN A 409 29.56 -11.87 28.38
N LEU A 410 30.32 -11.37 27.40
CA LEU A 410 31.16 -10.18 27.57
C LEU A 410 30.35 -8.91 27.84
N ARG A 411 29.21 -8.71 27.15
CA ARG A 411 28.29 -7.60 27.46
C ARG A 411 27.72 -7.73 28.87
N GLN A 412 27.31 -8.92 29.29
CA GLN A 412 26.85 -9.15 30.66
C GLN A 412 27.95 -8.88 31.69
N ASN A 413 29.18 -9.32 31.44
CA ASN A 413 30.33 -9.09 32.35
C ASN A 413 30.68 -7.60 32.44
N LYS A 414 30.73 -6.89 31.32
CA LYS A 414 30.98 -5.43 31.29
C LYS A 414 29.89 -4.66 32.03
N LEU A 415 28.61 -5.03 31.82
CA LEU A 415 27.49 -4.49 32.60
C LEU A 415 27.60 -4.87 34.09
N GLN A 416 28.16 -6.03 34.45
CA GLN A 416 28.39 -6.35 35.86
C GLN A 416 29.51 -5.52 36.50
N GLU A 417 30.54 -5.18 35.72
CA GLU A 417 31.68 -4.34 36.14
C GLU A 417 31.32 -2.86 36.26
N GLU A 418 30.54 -2.29 35.31
CA GLU A 418 30.10 -0.89 35.33
C GLU A 418 29.17 -0.56 36.52
N TYR A 419 28.55 -1.59 37.11
CA TYR A 419 27.61 -1.49 38.23
C TYR A 419 28.14 -2.16 39.50
N ARG A 420 29.45 -2.40 39.60
CA ARG A 420 30.17 -2.63 40.87
C ARG A 420 30.68 -1.29 41.40
#